data_AF-A0A2X2WBE8-F1
#
_entry.id   AF-A0A2X2WBE8-F1
#
_cell.length_a   1.000
_cell.length_b   1.000
_cell.length_c   1.000
_cell.angle_alpha   90.00
_cell.angle_beta   90.00
_cell.angle_gamma   90.00
#
_symmetry.space_group_name_H-M   'P 1'
#
loop_
_entity.id
_entity.type
_entity.pdbx_description
1 polymer ?
#
loop_
_entity_poly.entity_id
_entity_poly.type
_entity_poly.pdbx_seq_one_letter_code
_entity_poly.pdbx_strand_id
1 'polypeptide(L)'
;MPANQSDSQGFVNDSHLNLFLRNAWINRDYQGGVQDKAEWGQGIVATFESGYTEGLIGFGVDGIAQYGVRLDGGPWPQWRRRYRLLQTRQRRSREIRPSKIWRNRQKCASPTPS
;
A
#
# COMPACT_ATOMS: atom_id res chain seq x y z
N MET A 1 8.32 -17.65 38.93
CA MET A 1 9.01 -18.04 40.17
C MET A 1 10.16 -17.07 40.35
N PRO A 2 10.27 -16.31 41.46
CA PRO A 2 11.42 -15.44 41.68
C PRO A 2 12.68 -16.30 41.86
N ALA A 3 13.76 -15.92 41.19
CA ALA A 3 15.04 -16.61 41.26
C ALA A 3 15.67 -16.46 42.65
N ASN A 4 16.38 -17.50 43.10
CA ASN A 4 17.05 -17.51 44.39
C ASN A 4 18.38 -16.76 44.27
N GLN A 5 18.62 -15.76 45.13
CA GLN A 5 19.78 -14.86 45.01
C GLN A 5 21.13 -15.59 45.07
N SER A 6 21.18 -16.76 45.72
CA SER A 6 22.37 -17.61 45.82
C SER A 6 22.81 -18.24 44.49
N ASP A 7 21.92 -18.29 43.49
CA ASP A 7 22.22 -18.82 42.14
C ASP A 7 22.52 -17.71 41.12
N SER A 8 22.57 -16.44 41.54
CA SER A 8 22.85 -15.33 40.64
C SER A 8 24.28 -15.45 40.10
N GLN A 9 24.46 -15.59 38.79
CA GLN A 9 25.78 -15.75 38.14
C GLN A 9 26.47 -14.41 37.88
N GLY A 10 25.88 -13.32 38.36
CA GLY A 10 26.38 -11.95 38.27
C GLY A 10 25.70 -11.12 37.17
N PHE A 11 25.83 -9.79 37.27
CA PHE A 11 25.12 -8.80 36.44
C PHE A 11 25.25 -9.07 34.94
N VAL A 12 26.45 -9.41 34.46
CA VAL A 12 26.72 -9.63 33.03
C VAL A 12 26.36 -11.05 32.58
N ASN A 13 26.63 -12.07 33.40
CA ASN A 13 26.40 -13.47 33.01
C ASN A 13 24.92 -13.83 32.96
N ASP A 14 24.11 -13.28 33.87
CA ASP A 14 22.66 -13.46 33.87
C ASP A 14 21.93 -12.42 33.00
N SER A 15 22.66 -11.69 32.14
CA SER A 15 22.03 -10.74 31.21
C SER A 15 21.37 -11.48 30.04
N HIS A 16 20.13 -11.11 29.74
CA HIS A 16 19.33 -11.61 28.63
C HIS A 16 18.95 -10.48 27.67
N LEU A 17 19.23 -10.70 26.38
CA LEU A 17 18.77 -9.81 25.30
C LEU A 17 17.85 -10.58 24.37
N ASN A 18 16.59 -10.15 24.28
CA ASN A 18 15.58 -10.70 23.41
C ASN A 18 15.28 -9.71 22.27
N LEU A 19 15.47 -10.16 21.03
CA LEU A 19 15.15 -9.38 19.83
C LEU A 19 13.95 -10.00 19.12
N PHE A 20 12.86 -9.23 19.02
CA PHE A 20 11.64 -9.63 18.35
C PHE A 20 11.40 -8.78 17.10
N LEU A 21 11.51 -9.41 15.93
CA LEU A 21 11.22 -8.77 14.65
C LEU A 21 9.83 -9.17 14.16
N ARG A 22 8.96 -8.19 13.91
CA ARG A 22 7.62 -8.36 13.33
C ARG A 22 7.62 -7.82 11.91
N ASN A 23 7.17 -8.63 10.96
CA ASN A 23 6.83 -8.14 9.63
C ASN A 23 5.32 -8.33 9.43
N ALA A 24 4.59 -7.27 9.13
CA ALA A 24 3.13 -7.32 8.99
C ALA A 24 2.68 -6.69 7.66
N TRP A 25 1.93 -7.48 6.88
CA TRP A 25 1.22 -7.04 5.68
C TRP A 25 -0.28 -7.00 6.00
N ILE A 26 -0.91 -5.83 5.89
CA ILE A 26 -2.35 -5.66 6.14
C ILE A 26 -2.98 -5.12 4.86
N ASN A 27 -3.82 -5.94 4.22
CA ASN A 27 -4.70 -5.49 3.15
C ASN A 27 -6.13 -5.39 3.69
N ARG A 28 -6.75 -4.22 3.54
CA ARG A 28 -8.15 -3.98 3.93
C ARG A 28 -8.93 -3.49 2.73
N ASP A 29 -9.79 -4.36 2.22
CA ASP A 29 -10.74 -4.05 1.15
C ASP A 29 -11.93 -3.32 1.76
N TYR A 30 -12.21 -2.10 1.28
CA TYR A 30 -13.34 -1.32 1.78
C TYR A 30 -14.51 -1.42 0.80
N GLN A 31 -15.59 -2.08 1.22
CA GLN A 31 -16.85 -2.11 0.47
C GLN A 31 -17.50 -0.70 0.49
N GLY A 32 -18.08 -0.26 -0.63
CA GLY A 32 -18.84 1.00 -0.71
C GLY A 32 -18.14 2.19 -1.40
N GLY A 33 -17.10 1.96 -2.21
CA GLY A 33 -16.46 3.02 -3.00
C GLY A 33 -15.40 3.83 -2.24
N VAL A 34 -15.14 3.44 -0.99
CA VAL A 34 -13.92 3.81 -0.27
C VAL A 34 -12.79 2.95 -0.81
N GLN A 35 -11.61 3.52 -0.79
CA GLN A 35 -10.52 3.08 -1.59
C GLN A 35 -9.59 2.16 -0.79
N ASP A 36 -9.27 0.99 -1.37
CA ASP A 36 -8.58 -0.12 -0.70
C ASP A 36 -7.23 0.32 -0.13
N LYS A 37 -6.95 -0.08 1.12
CA LYS A 37 -5.71 0.27 1.80
C LYS A 37 -4.88 -0.99 2.03
N ALA A 38 -3.73 -1.04 1.37
CA ALA A 38 -2.66 -1.94 1.70
C ALA A 38 -1.59 -1.15 2.48
N GLU A 39 -1.19 -1.67 3.63
CA GLU A 39 -0.13 -1.14 4.45
C GLU A 39 0.85 -2.28 4.77
N TRP A 40 2.14 -2.05 4.52
CA TRP A 40 3.20 -2.92 5.03
C TRP A 40 4.16 -2.17 5.93
N GLY A 41 4.46 -2.83 7.05
CA GLY A 41 5.28 -2.31 8.10
C GLY A 41 6.12 -3.38 8.76
N GLN A 42 7.28 -2.94 9.25
CA GLN A 42 8.22 -3.76 10.00
C GLN A 42 8.40 -3.17 11.38
N GLY A 43 8.21 -3.99 12.40
CA GLY A 43 8.43 -3.66 13.80
C GLY A 43 9.65 -4.42 14.33
N ILE A 44 10.42 -3.75 15.18
CA ILE A 44 11.56 -4.30 15.90
C ILE A 44 11.34 -3.97 17.37
N VAL A 45 11.37 -4.98 18.23
CA VAL A 45 11.33 -4.83 19.69
C VAL A 45 12.57 -5.47 20.26
N ALA A 46 13.33 -4.72 21.04
CA ALA A 46 14.47 -5.21 21.79
C ALA A 46 14.13 -5.11 23.28
N THR A 47 14.22 -6.23 23.98
CA THR A 47 14.05 -6.31 25.43
C THR A 47 15.37 -6.75 26.02
N PHE A 48 15.92 -5.96 26.92
CA PHE A 48 17.15 -6.22 27.64
C PHE A 48 16.84 -6.32 29.12
N GLU A 49 17.29 -7.41 29.73
CA GLU A 49 17.16 -7.66 31.16
C GLU A 49 18.57 -8.01 31.64
N SER A 50 19.15 -7.17 32.50
CA SER A 50 20.43 -7.51 33.12
C SER A 50 20.22 -8.45 34.31
N GLY A 51 21.26 -9.23 34.60
CA GLY A 51 21.32 -10.03 35.81
C GLY A 51 21.39 -9.16 37.06
N TYR A 52 21.24 -9.77 38.23
CA TYR A 52 21.41 -9.06 39.50
C TYR A 52 22.86 -9.12 39.98
N THR A 53 23.33 -8.04 40.62
CA THR A 53 24.64 -8.05 41.29
C THR A 53 24.66 -8.99 42.49
N GLU A 54 25.76 -9.71 42.66
CA GLU A 54 26.00 -10.56 43.84
C GLU A 54 26.19 -9.68 45.10
N GLY A 55 25.47 -10.00 46.17
CA GLY A 55 25.54 -9.26 47.44
C GLY A 55 24.26 -9.42 48.25
N LEU A 56 24.18 -8.80 49.43
CA LEU A 56 22.97 -8.85 50.26
C LEU A 56 21.76 -8.19 49.56
N ILE A 57 22.02 -7.21 48.70
CA ILE A 57 21.03 -6.51 47.88
C ILE A 57 21.47 -6.62 46.43
N GLY A 58 20.63 -7.21 45.58
CA GLY A 58 20.87 -7.31 44.14
C GLY A 58 20.34 -6.08 43.41
N PHE A 59 21.19 -5.45 42.59
CA PHE A 59 20.79 -4.40 41.66
C PHE A 59 20.76 -4.95 40.25
N GLY A 60 19.70 -4.61 39.51
CA GLY A 60 19.51 -4.97 38.12
C GLY A 60 18.85 -3.82 37.37
N VAL A 61 19.03 -3.83 36.06
CA VAL A 61 18.47 -2.87 35.10
C VAL A 61 17.70 -3.65 34.04
N ASP A 62 16.48 -3.22 33.76
CA ASP A 62 15.68 -3.68 32.64
C ASP A 62 15.42 -2.53 31.65
N GLY A 63 15.20 -2.90 30.39
CA GLY A 63 14.99 -1.93 29.32
C GLY A 63 14.26 -2.53 28.14
N ILE A 64 13.38 -1.74 27.54
CA ILE A 64 12.67 -2.11 26.32
C ILE A 64 12.81 -0.97 25.31
N ALA A 65 13.23 -1.31 24.09
CA ALA A 65 13.27 -0.43 22.94
C ALA A 65 12.33 -0.96 21.85
N GLN A 66 11.52 -0.07 21.27
CA GLN A 66 10.58 -0.41 20.22
C GLN A 66 10.74 0.55 19.06
N TYR A 67 10.85 0.00 17.86
CA TYR A 67 10.97 0.76 16.63
C TYR A 67 10.06 0.18 15.56
N GLY A 68 9.38 1.03 14.81
CA GLY A 68 8.45 0.61 13.78
C GLY A 68 8.56 1.50 12.54
N VAL A 69 8.76 0.88 11.39
CA VAL A 69 8.80 1.56 10.09
C VAL A 69 7.62 1.12 9.24
N ARG A 70 7.01 2.10 8.56
CA ARG A 70 6.05 1.85 7.50
C ARG A 70 6.81 1.89 6.19
N LEU A 71 6.76 0.81 5.43
CA LEU A 71 7.48 0.67 4.16
C LEU A 71 6.63 1.17 3.00
N ASP A 72 5.31 0.99 3.09
CA ASP A 72 4.35 1.33 2.05
C ASP A 72 2.94 1.53 2.61
N GLY A 73 2.29 2.50 1.99
CA GLY A 73 0.97 3.05 2.33
C GLY A 73 0.79 4.24 1.39
N GLY A 74 0.83 3.94 0.09
CA GLY A 74 1.09 4.94 -0.94
C GLY A 74 0.13 6.12 -0.87
N PRO A 75 0.61 7.38 -0.97
CA PRO A 75 -0.26 8.50 -1.20
C PRO A 75 -0.95 8.32 -2.55
N TRP A 76 -2.27 8.33 -2.53
CA TRP A 76 -3.11 8.24 -3.71
C TRP A 76 -2.63 9.15 -4.84
N PRO A 77 -2.28 8.61 -6.03
CA PRO A 77 -1.94 9.45 -7.15
C PRO A 77 -3.18 10.22 -7.62
N GLN A 78 -3.13 11.53 -7.43
CA GLN A 78 -4.05 12.59 -7.91
C GLN A 78 -4.38 12.60 -9.42
N TRP A 79 -3.97 11.60 -10.20
CA TRP A 79 -4.08 11.57 -11.67
C TRP A 79 -5.46 11.20 -12.23
N ARG A 80 -6.46 10.89 -11.37
CA ARG A 80 -7.84 10.56 -11.81
C ARG A 80 -8.70 11.75 -12.27
N ARG A 81 -8.15 12.96 -12.50
CA ARG A 81 -8.90 14.09 -13.08
C ARG A 81 -8.76 14.25 -14.61
N ARG A 82 -7.81 13.60 -15.29
CA ARG A 82 -7.48 13.95 -16.68
C ARG A 82 -8.09 13.08 -17.80
N TYR A 83 -8.76 11.98 -17.48
CA TYR A 83 -9.37 11.11 -18.49
C TYR A 83 -10.87 11.38 -18.78
N ARG A 84 -11.49 12.36 -18.11
CA ARG A 84 -12.90 12.74 -18.38
C ARG A 84 -13.05 13.71 -19.56
N LEU A 85 -11.95 14.27 -20.07
CA LEU A 85 -11.98 15.30 -21.13
C LEU A 85 -11.68 14.76 -22.54
N LEU A 86 -11.33 13.48 -22.69
CA LEU A 86 -11.04 12.90 -24.01
C LEU A 86 -12.24 12.20 -24.68
N GLN A 87 -13.33 11.93 -23.96
CA GLN A 87 -14.51 11.27 -24.55
C GLN A 87 -15.52 12.23 -25.21
N THR A 88 -15.51 13.51 -24.88
CA THR A 88 -16.47 14.48 -25.44
C THR A 88 -16.11 14.98 -26.84
N ARG A 89 -14.87 14.74 -27.31
CA ARG A 89 -14.46 15.15 -28.68
C ARG A 89 -14.76 14.11 -29.76
N GLN A 90 -14.97 12.84 -29.39
CA GLN A 90 -15.17 11.76 -30.37
C GLN A 90 -16.66 11.52 -30.71
N ARG A 91 -17.58 11.97 -29.84
CA ARG A 91 -19.03 11.85 -30.08
C ARG A 91 -19.61 12.95 -30.98
N ARG A 92 -18.91 14.07 -31.15
CA ARG A 92 -19.33 15.21 -32.01
C ARG A 92 -18.74 15.16 -33.43
N SER A 93 -18.20 14.03 -33.87
CA SER A 93 -17.64 13.89 -35.23
C SER A 93 -18.31 12.80 -36.08
N ARG A 94 -19.27 12.06 -35.51
CA ARG A 94 -20.07 11.05 -36.24
C ARG A 94 -21.44 11.55 -36.72
N GLU A 95 -21.76 12.81 -36.44
CA GLU A 95 -23.00 13.46 -36.87
C GLU A 95 -22.72 14.53 -37.93
N ILE A 96 -21.96 14.17 -38.96
CA ILE A 96 -22.00 14.86 -40.25
C ILE A 96 -22.27 13.76 -41.27
N ARG A 97 -23.55 13.53 -41.54
CA ARG A 97 -23.99 12.71 -42.69
C ARG A 97 -23.79 13.54 -43.96
N PRO A 98 -22.93 13.17 -44.93
CA PRO A 98 -23.02 13.74 -46.25
C PRO A 98 -24.14 12.98 -46.98
N SER A 99 -25.33 13.55 -47.05
CA SER A 99 -26.33 13.08 -47.99
C SER A 99 -26.73 14.23 -48.90
N LYS A 100 -26.79 13.93 -50.21
CA LYS A 100 -27.18 14.79 -51.34
C LYS A 100 -26.06 15.49 -52.13
N ILE A 101 -25.05 14.74 -52.55
CA ILE A 101 -24.34 15.00 -53.82
C ILE A 101 -24.23 13.65 -54.53
N TRP A 102 -25.31 13.17 -55.15
CA TRP A 102 -25.32 12.05 -56.12
C TRP A 102 -26.69 11.94 -56.81
N ARG A 103 -27.25 13.07 -57.25
CA ARG A 103 -28.48 13.07 -58.04
C ARG A 103 -28.31 13.91 -59.30
N ASN A 104 -27.26 13.62 -60.08
CA ASN A 104 -27.15 14.10 -61.46
C ASN A 104 -26.09 13.30 -62.25
N ARG A 105 -26.31 11.99 -62.43
CA ARG A 105 -25.50 11.18 -63.36
C ARG A 105 -26.21 9.93 -63.88
N GLN A 106 -27.50 10.06 -64.20
CA GLN A 106 -28.28 9.01 -64.90
C GLN A 106 -29.12 9.55 -66.06
N LYS A 107 -28.73 10.69 -66.64
CA LYS A 107 -29.21 11.12 -67.96
C LYS A 107 -28.07 10.97 -68.96
N CYS A 108 -27.89 9.76 -69.48
CA CYS A 108 -27.17 9.46 -70.72
C CYS A 108 -27.26 7.94 -70.94
N ALA A 109 -28.24 7.48 -71.73
CA ALA A 109 -28.16 6.32 -72.63
C ALA A 109 -29.56 5.79 -72.99
N SER A 110 -30.06 6.17 -74.17
CA SER A 110 -30.65 5.26 -75.18
C SER A 110 -31.37 6.07 -76.28
N PRO A 111 -30.99 5.97 -77.56
CA PRO A 111 -31.75 6.54 -78.68
C PRO A 111 -32.77 5.54 -79.29
N THR A 112 -33.93 6.11 -79.66
CA THR A 112 -34.88 5.79 -80.76
C THR A 112 -35.45 4.37 -80.96
N PRO A 113 -36.77 4.27 -81.21
CA PRO A 113 -37.34 3.32 -82.14
C PRO A 113 -37.75 3.98 -83.47
N SER A 114 -37.79 3.12 -84.49
CA SER A 114 -38.19 3.27 -85.89
C SER A 114 -39.55 3.89 -86.17
#